data_AF-A0A498J823-F1
#
_entry.id   AF-A0A498J823-F1
#
_cell.length_a   1.000
_cell.length_b   1.000
_cell.length_c   1.000
_cell.angle_alpha   90.00
_cell.angle_beta   90.00
_cell.angle_gamma   90.00
#
_symmetry.space_group_name_H-M   'P 1'
#
loop_
_entity.id
_entity.type
_entity.pdbx_description
1 polymer ?
#
loop_
_entity_poly.entity_id
_entity_poly.type
_entity_poly.pdbx_seq_one_letter_code
_entity_poly.pdbx_strand_id
1 'polypeptide(L)' 'MACLHDHSCEDHGCSSGWTLYEHIDLPKVTALNEAVPGSVKSVFKAWEQRLNSSVGPSLEL' A
#
# COMPACT_ATOMS: atom_id res chain seq x y z
N MET A 1 8.41 -4.31 19.65
CA MET A 1 7.14 -4.17 20.39
C MET A 1 6.25 -3.23 19.56
N ALA A 2 5.28 -3.76 18.81
CA ALA A 2 4.65 -2.99 17.72
C ALA A 2 3.12 -2.83 17.82
N CYS A 3 2.45 -3.28 18.89
CA CYS A 3 1.01 -3.09 19.02
C CYS A 3 0.61 -2.73 20.45
N LEU A 4 -0.07 -1.59 20.59
CA LEU A 4 -0.58 -1.00 21.83
C LEU A 4 -2.13 -0.93 21.74
N HIS A 5 -2.78 -2.04 21.37
CA HIS A 5 -4.24 -2.13 21.27
C HIS A 5 -4.78 -3.53 21.53
N ASP A 6 -5.98 -3.58 22.09
CA ASP A 6 -6.74 -4.76 22.53
C ASP A 6 -7.23 -5.61 21.35
N HIS A 7 -6.42 -6.57 20.92
CA HIS A 7 -6.82 -7.71 20.10
C HIS A 7 -5.88 -8.88 20.38
N SER A 8 -6.39 -10.11 20.28
CA SER A 8 -5.59 -11.31 20.50
C SER A 8 -4.64 -11.55 19.34
N CYS A 9 -3.37 -11.15 19.49
CA CYS A 9 -2.29 -11.41 18.53
C CYS A 9 -1.97 -12.91 18.35
N GLU A 10 -2.55 -13.82 19.15
CA GLU A 10 -2.28 -15.26 19.01
C GLU A 10 -3.05 -15.90 17.85
N ASP A 11 -4.22 -15.36 17.48
CA ASP A 11 -5.08 -15.90 16.42
C ASP A 11 -4.76 -15.32 15.03
N HIS A 12 -4.12 -14.16 15.01
CA HIS A 12 -3.71 -13.46 13.80
C HIS A 12 -2.23 -13.17 13.90
N GLY A 13 -1.44 -13.61 12.91
CA GLY A 13 0.00 -13.34 12.84
C GLY A 13 0.31 -11.84 12.66
N CYS A 14 0.09 -11.04 13.70
CA CYS A 14 0.39 -9.61 13.82
C CYS A 14 1.90 -9.37 13.96
N SER A 15 2.67 -10.11 13.16
CA SER A 15 4.10 -10.01 12.99
C SER A 15 4.43 -8.87 12.04
N SER A 16 5.67 -8.38 12.09
CA SER A 16 6.22 -7.41 11.15
C SER A 16 6.21 -7.84 9.67
N GLY A 17 5.87 -9.10 9.38
CA GLY A 17 5.70 -9.61 8.02
C GLY A 17 4.30 -9.43 7.43
N TRP A 18 3.29 -9.08 8.24
CA TRP A 18 1.95 -8.84 7.72
C TRP A 18 1.86 -7.42 7.13
N THR A 19 1.37 -7.33 5.89
CA THR A 19 1.27 -6.07 5.14
C THR A 19 -0.08 -5.93 4.47
N LEU A 20 -0.70 -4.75 4.61
CA LEU A 20 -1.96 -4.44 3.94
C LEU A 20 -1.83 -4.48 2.41
N TYR A 21 -0.63 -4.21 1.87
CA TYR A 21 -0.37 -4.13 0.44
C TYR A 21 -0.83 -5.40 -0.32
N GLU A 22 -0.64 -6.58 0.27
CA GLU A 22 -1.01 -7.88 -0.33
C GLU A 22 -2.53 -8.07 -0.44
N HIS A 23 -3.31 -7.29 0.30
CA HIS A 23 -4.77 -7.40 0.36
C HIS A 23 -5.49 -6.29 -0.42
N ILE A 24 -4.76 -5.43 -1.13
CA ILE A 24 -5.34 -4.37 -1.96
C ILE A 24 -5.72 -4.94 -3.33
N ASP A 25 -6.98 -4.81 -3.73
CA ASP A 25 -7.44 -5.09 -5.10
C ASP A 25 -7.03 -3.95 -6.04
N LEU A 26 -5.73 -3.89 -6.39
CA LEU A 26 -5.13 -2.83 -7.22
C LEU A 26 -5.90 -2.56 -8.53
N PRO A 27 -6.42 -3.55 -9.27
CA PRO A 27 -7.25 -3.30 -10.45
C PRO A 27 -8.46 -2.40 -10.18
N LYS A 28 -9.08 -2.50 -9.00
CA LYS A 28 -10.28 -1.76 -8.61
C LYS A 28 -10.00 -0.44 -7.89
N VAL A 29 -8.73 -0.12 -7.60
CA VAL A 29 -8.38 1.15 -6.98
C VAL A 29 -8.64 2.29 -7.96
N THR A 30 -9.37 3.29 -7.46
CA THR A 30 -9.65 4.55 -8.14
C THR A 30 -9.37 5.71 -7.19
N ALA A 31 -8.87 6.83 -7.71
CA ALA A 31 -8.77 8.07 -6.95
C ALA A 31 -9.66 9.16 -7.56
N LEU A 32 -10.23 10.00 -6.68
CA LEU A 32 -10.90 11.21 -7.10
C LEU A 32 -9.87 12.21 -7.61
N ASN A 33 -10.16 12.88 -8.72
CA ASN A 33 -9.27 13.89 -9.34
C ASN A 33 -7.90 13.35 -9.77
N GLU A 34 -7.84 12.12 -10.30
CA GLU A 34 -6.62 11.66 -10.97
C GLU A 34 -6.25 12.58 -12.14
N ALA A 35 -5.06 13.16 -12.09
CA ALA A 35 -4.50 13.93 -13.20
C ALA A 35 -4.22 13.04 -14.42
N VAL A 36 -3.76 11.81 -14.17
CA VAL A 36 -3.49 10.78 -15.19
C VAL A 36 -4.29 9.53 -14.84
N PRO A 37 -5.13 8.98 -15.74
CA PRO A 37 -5.93 7.80 -15.46
C PRO A 37 -5.09 6.61 -14.99
N GLY A 38 -5.46 6.04 -13.84
CA GLY A 38 -4.79 4.87 -13.26
C GLY A 38 -3.49 5.17 -12.53
N SER A 39 -3.07 6.43 -12.46
CA SER A 39 -1.84 6.84 -11.75
C SER A 39 -1.83 6.46 -10.27
N VAL A 40 -2.99 6.41 -9.61
CA VAL A 40 -3.17 5.98 -8.22
C VAL A 40 -2.58 4.60 -7.95
N LYS A 41 -2.59 3.71 -8.94
CA LYS A 41 -2.13 2.33 -8.79
C LYS A 41 -0.62 2.25 -8.52
N SER A 42 0.13 3.26 -8.98
CA SER A 42 1.58 3.37 -8.76
C SER A 42 1.97 3.90 -7.38
N VAL A 43 1.00 4.46 -6.63
CA VAL A 43 1.23 5.02 -5.29
C VAL A 43 1.42 3.91 -4.25
N PHE A 44 0.70 2.80 -4.40
CA PHE A 44 0.80 1.65 -3.51
C PHE A 44 2.06 0.84 -3.81
N LYS A 45 2.84 0.54 -2.78
CA LYS A 45 4.11 -0.19 -2.90
C LYS A 45 4.26 -1.22 -1.78
N ALA A 46 4.94 -2.31 -2.09
CA ALA A 46 5.44 -3.23 -1.07
C ALA A 46 6.39 -2.50 -0.11
N TRP A 47 6.50 -2.99 1.13
CA TRP A 47 7.29 -2.35 2.20
C TRP A 47 8.75 -2.13 1.79
N GLU A 48 9.32 -3.06 1.02
CA GLU A 48 10.69 -3.10 0.52
C GLU A 48 10.94 -1.99 -0.50
N GLN A 49 9.89 -1.56 -1.19
CA GLN A 49 9.92 -0.50 -2.20
C GLN A 49 9.44 0.85 -1.67
N ARG A 50 9.11 0.98 -0.38
CA ARG A 50 8.53 2.20 0.20
C ARG A 50 9.38 3.47 0.00
N LEU A 51 10.71 3.31 -0.14
CA LEU A 51 11.66 4.41 -0.37
C LEU A 51 12.03 4.59 -1.85
N ASN A 52 11.54 3.74 -2.75
CA ASN A 52 11.87 3.83 -4.16
C ASN A 52 11.06 4.97 -4.83
N SER A 53 11.74 6.05 -5.20
CA SER A 53 11.17 7.22 -5.87
C SER A 53 11.18 7.15 -7.40
N SER A 54 11.81 6.13 -8.00
CA SER A 54 11.83 5.99 -9.47
C SER A 54 10.49 5.48 -10.03
N VAL A 55 9.67 4.85 -9.18
CA VAL A 55 8.33 4.38 -9.50
C VAL A 55 7.33 5.38 -8.91
N GLY A 56 7.21 6.55 -9.53
CA GLY A 56 6.15 7.51 -9.24
C GLY A 56 5.12 7.51 -10.36
N PRO A 57 3.94 8.13 -10.17
CA PRO A 57 3.02 8.34 -11.28
C PRO A 57 3.76 9.12 -12.38
N SER A 58 3.84 8.53 -13.58
CA SER A 58 4.46 9.19 -14.73
C SER A 58 3.60 10.38 -15.10
N LEU A 59 4.04 11.56 -14.67
CA LEU A 59 3.47 12.84 -15.07
C LEU A 59 4.07 13.19 -16.44
N GLU A 60 3.66 12.48 -17.49
CA GLU A 60 3.83 13.02 -18.84
C GLU A 60 2.80 14.14 -18.99
N LEU A 61 3.28 15.38 -18.87
CA LEU A 61 2.55 16.61 -19.18
C LEU A 61 2.56 16.87 -20.69
#